data_AF-A0A527YRR2-F1
#
_entry.id   AF-A0A527YRR2-F1
#
_cell.length_a   1.000
_cell.length_b   1.000
_cell.length_c   1.000
_cell.angle_alpha   90.00
_cell.angle_beta   90.00
_cell.angle_gamma   90.00
#
_symmetry.space_group_name_H-M   'P 1'
#
loop_
_entity.id
_entity.type
_entity.pdbx_description
1 polymer ?
#
loop_
_entity_poly.entity_id
_entity_poly.type
_entity_poly.pdbx_seq_one_letter_code
_entity_poly.pdbx_strand_id
1 'polypeptide(L)' 'TVNKALSQLAKAGLIERRRRSGSFVRRPQSQAAVLEIHDIRIEVEALGLPYRYERVARHKRRSSAEDRRLLELD' A
#
# COMPACT_ATOMS: atom_id res chain seq x y z
N THR A 1 29.19 27.69 -6.74
CA THR A 1 28.03 28.52 -6.33
C THR A 1 26.99 27.67 -5.64
N VAL A 2 26.75 27.93 -4.35
CA VAL A 2 25.82 27.18 -3.48
C VAL A 2 24.38 27.16 -4.04
N ASN A 3 23.93 28.27 -4.62
CA ASN A 3 22.59 28.36 -5.22
C ASN A 3 22.36 27.37 -6.37
N LYS A 4 23.39 27.05 -7.16
CA LYS A 4 23.26 26.10 -8.27
C LYS A 4 23.04 24.67 -7.75
N ALA A 5 23.79 24.27 -6.72
CA ALA A 5 23.67 22.96 -6.09
C ALA A 5 22.30 22.79 -5.39
N LEU A 6 21.85 23.79 -4.62
CA LEU A 6 20.54 23.74 -3.95
C LEU A 6 19.37 23.69 -4.94
N SER A 7 19.45 24.42 -6.05
CA SER A 7 18.42 24.37 -7.09
C SER A 7 18.39 23.01 -7.80
N GLN A 8 19.55 22.37 -8.02
CA GLN A 8 19.62 21.03 -8.60
C GLN A 8 19.04 19.96 -7.66
N LEU A 9 19.34 20.03 -6.37
CA LEU A 9 18.78 19.09 -5.38
C LEU A 9 17.27 19.26 -5.21
N ALA A 10 16.75 20.49 -5.28
CA ALA A 10 15.31 20.75 -5.27
C ALA A 10 14.65 20.22 -6.56
N LYS A 11 15.28 20.42 -7.72
CA LYS A 11 14.80 19.88 -9.00
C LYS A 11 14.79 18.34 -9.02
N ALA A 12 15.74 17.70 -8.36
CA ALA A 12 15.80 16.25 -8.18
C ALA A 12 14.82 15.71 -7.12
N GLY A 13 14.05 16.58 -6.46
CA GLY A 13 13.05 16.18 -5.46
C GLY A 13 13.63 15.67 -4.14
N LEU A 14 14.94 15.86 -3.91
CA LEU A 14 15.66 15.42 -2.70
C LEU A 14 15.51 16.40 -1.55
N ILE A 15 15.21 17.67 -1.84
CA ILE A 15 14.94 18.70 -0.84
C ILE A 15 13.67 19.49 -1.21
N GLU A 16 12.94 19.97 -0.21
CA GLU A 16 11.80 20.86 -0.37
C GLU A 16 12.14 22.29 0.08
N ARG A 17 11.58 23.30 -0.61
CA ARG A 17 11.70 24.70 -0.22
C ARG A 17 10.41 25.17 0.44
N ARG A 18 10.51 25.69 1.65
CA ARG A 18 9.39 26.35 2.34
C ARG A 18 9.66 27.85 2.40
N ARG A 19 8.74 28.66 1.86
CA ARG A 19 8.88 30.13 1.82
C ARG A 19 9.03 30.65 3.26
N ARG A 20 10.11 31.41 3.52
CA ARG A 20 10.53 31.94 4.84
C ARG A 20 11.08 30.92 5.86
N SER A 21 11.12 29.62 5.55
CA SER A 21 11.58 28.59 6.51
C SER A 21 12.83 27.83 6.05
N GLY A 22 13.38 28.10 4.87
CA GLY A 22 14.62 27.48 4.38
C GLY A 22 14.40 26.26 3.47
N SER A 23 15.44 25.44 3.33
CA SER A 23 15.42 24.20 2.52
C SER A 23 15.55 22.98 3.43
N PHE A 24 14.70 21.98 3.25
CA PHE A 24 14.65 20.77 4.08
C PHE A 24 14.85 19.52 3.23
N VAL A 25 15.53 18.51 3.78
CA VAL A 25 15.70 17.21 3.11
C VAL A 25 14.37 16.47 3.10
N ARG A 26 13.96 16.00 1.92
CA ARG A 26 12.73 15.22 1.77
C ARG A 26 12.95 13.82 2.35
N ARG A 27 12.03 13.36 3.18
CA ARG A 27 12.05 11.97 3.65
C ARG A 27 11.74 11.03 2.47
N PRO A 28 12.54 9.99 2.21
CA PRO A 28 12.21 9.02 1.18
C PRO A 28 10.88 8.35 1.54
N GLN A 29 9.91 8.41 0.63
CA GLN A 29 8.72 7.58 0.71
C GLN A 29 9.14 6.19 0.26
N SER A 30 9.26 5.24 1.20
CA SER A 30 9.47 3.85 0.85
C SER A 30 8.28 3.38 0.03
N GLN A 31 8.50 3.04 -1.23
CA GLN A 31 7.49 2.35 -2.03
C GLN A 31 7.40 0.92 -1.51
N ALA A 32 6.47 0.68 -0.59
CA ALA A 32 6.09 -0.68 -0.25
C ALA A 32 5.37 -1.27 -1.46
N ALA A 33 5.76 -2.48 -1.88
CA ALA A 33 4.96 -3.28 -2.81
C ALA A 33 3.73 -3.78 -2.04
N VAL A 34 2.68 -2.94 -1.98
CA VAL A 34 1.41 -3.28 -1.36
C VAL A 34 0.63 -4.12 -2.37
N LEU A 35 0.43 -5.40 -2.06
CA LEU A 35 -0.56 -6.20 -2.76
C LEU A 35 -1.92 -5.88 -2.13
N GLU A 36 -2.76 -5.16 -2.88
CA GLU A 36 -4.12 -4.84 -2.45
C GLU A 36 -5.03 -6.06 -2.66
N ILE A 37 -5.74 -6.46 -1.61
CA ILE A 37 -6.78 -7.51 -1.70
C ILE A 37 -8.10 -6.79 -1.96
N HIS A 38 -8.50 -6.75 -3.23
CA HIS A 38 -9.74 -6.11 -3.65
C HIS A 38 -10.96 -7.03 -3.52
N ASP A 39 -12.14 -6.42 -3.50
CA ASP A 39 -13.40 -7.16 -3.64
C ASP A 39 -13.53 -7.66 -5.08
N ILE A 40 -13.51 -8.99 -5.25
CA ILE A 40 -13.65 -9.66 -6.54
C ILE A 40 -14.92 -9.24 -7.29
N ARG A 41 -16.02 -8.92 -6.58
CA ARG A 41 -17.23 -8.42 -7.24
C ARG A 41 -16.94 -7.14 -8.02
N ILE A 42 -16.28 -6.19 -7.38
CA ILE A 42 -15.99 -4.87 -7.96
C ILE A 42 -15.09 -5.04 -9.18
N GLU A 43 -14.08 -5.91 -9.10
CA GLU A 43 -13.19 -6.18 -10.24
C GLU A 43 -13.94 -6.77 -11.43
N VAL A 44 -14.82 -7.77 -11.19
CA VAL A 44 -15.60 -8.41 -12.26
C VAL A 44 -16.57 -7.43 -12.92
N GLU A 45 -17.26 -6.61 -12.11
CA GLU A 45 -18.17 -5.58 -12.60
C GLU A 45 -17.44 -4.46 -13.37
N ALA A 46 -16.23 -4.08 -12.92
CA ALA A 46 -15.40 -3.09 -13.61
C ALA A 46 -14.93 -3.57 -15.00
N LEU A 47 -14.84 -4.89 -15.21
CA LEU A 47 -14.58 -5.51 -16.50
C LEU A 47 -15.85 -5.63 -17.37
N GLY A 48 -17.02 -5.20 -16.88
CA GLY A 48 -18.29 -5.32 -17.59
C GLY A 48 -18.83 -6.75 -17.65
N LEU A 49 -18.32 -7.65 -16.80
CA LEU A 49 -18.72 -9.05 -16.76
C LEU A 49 -19.79 -9.29 -15.68
N PRO A 50 -20.70 -10.25 -15.88
CA PRO A 50 -21.69 -10.60 -14.85
C PRO A 50 -21.02 -11.34 -13.69
N TYR A 51 -21.18 -10.81 -12.48
CA TYR A 51 -20.71 -11.44 -11.25
C TYR A 51 -21.78 -12.33 -10.61
N ARG A 52 -21.40 -13.55 -10.19
CA ARG A 52 -22.22 -14.40 -9.32
C ARG A 52 -21.34 -15.16 -8.32
N TYR A 53 -21.78 -15.17 -7.07
CA TYR A 53 -21.19 -15.99 -6.02
C TYR A 53 -22.17 -17.09 -5.60
N GLU A 54 -21.66 -18.32 -5.43
CA GLU A 54 -22.40 -19.44 -4.84
C GLU A 54 -21.52 -20.22 -3.86
N ARG A 55 -22.05 -20.48 -2.67
CA ARG A 55 -21.38 -21.28 -1.65
C ARG A 55 -21.64 -22.76 -1.90
N VAL A 56 -20.67 -23.45 -2.50
CA VAL A 56 -20.75 -24.89 -2.82
C VAL A 56 -20.74 -25.76 -1.56
N ALA A 57 -19.88 -25.45 -0.59
CA ALA A 57 -19.78 -26.21 0.66
C ALA A 57 -19.36 -25.31 1.82
N ARG A 58 -19.62 -25.78 3.04
CA ARG A 58 -19.13 -25.16 4.27
C ARG A 58 -18.80 -26.23 5.30
N HIS A 59 -17.54 -26.25 5.73
CA HIS A 59 -17.10 -27.12 6.82
C HIS A 59 -16.80 -26.28 8.05
N LYS A 60 -17.38 -26.66 9.19
CA LYS A 60 -17.02 -26.11 10.50
C LYS A 60 -16.24 -27.18 11.26
N ARG A 61 -15.06 -26.82 11.74
CA ARG A 61 -14.24 -27.66 12.63
C ARG A 61 -13.72 -26.82 13.78
N ARG A 62 -13.26 -27.48 14.85
CA ARG A 62 -12.46 -26.80 15.88
C ARG A 62 -11.13 -26.34 15.28
N SER A 63 -10.62 -25.23 15.78
CA SER A 63 -9.27 -24.76 15.43
C SER A 63 -8.23 -25.76 15.92
N SER A 64 -7.24 -26.03 15.09
CA SER A 64 -6.03 -26.75 15.47
C SER A 64 -5.08 -25.79 16.20
N ALA A 65 -4.04 -26.32 16.84
CA ALA A 65 -2.97 -25.50 17.40
C ALA A 65 -2.27 -24.66 16.32
N GLU A 66 -2.15 -25.19 15.10
CA GLU A 66 -1.56 -24.46 13.97
C GLU A 66 -2.43 -23.28 13.53
N ASP A 67 -3.77 -23.45 13.45
CA ASP A 67 -4.66 -22.34 13.11
C ASP A 67 -4.54 -21.22 14.13
N ARG A 68 -4.44 -21.56 15.42
CA ARG A 68 -4.30 -20.57 16.49
C ARG A 68 -3.00 -19.79 16.37
N ARG A 69 -1.89 -20.46 16.08
CA ARG A 69 -0.60 -19.80 15.83
C ARG A 69 -0.66 -18.87 14.62
N LEU A 70 -1.25 -19.32 13.50
CA LEU A 70 -1.35 -18.52 12.27
C LEU A 70 -2.30 -17.33 12.40
N LEU A 71 -3.30 -17.44 13.26
CA LEU A 71 -4.25 -16.37 13.55
C LEU A 71 -3.82 -15.50 14.74
N GLU A 72 -2.66 -15.78 15.35
CA GLU A 72 -2.12 -15.06 16.51
C GLU A 72 -3.09 -15.06 17.71
N LEU A 73 -3.74 -16.20 17.96
CA LEU A 73 -4.76 -16.42 19.01
C LEU A 73 -4.26 -17.26 20.19
N ASP A 74 -2.95 -17.25 20.45
CA ASP A 74 -2.34 -17.94 21.59
C ASP A 74 -2.67 -17.24 22.92
#